data_AF-A0A4D4JXC4-F1
#
_entry.id   AF-A0A4D4JXC4-F1
#
_cell.length_a   1.000
_cell.length_b   1.000
_cell.length_c   1.000
_cell.angle_alpha   90.00
_cell.angle_beta   90.00
_cell.angle_gamma   90.00
#
_symmetry.space_group_name_H-M   'P 1'
#
loop_
_entity.id
_entity.type
_entity.pdbx_description
1 polymer ?
#
loop_
_entity_poly.entity_id
_entity_poly.type
_entity_poly.pdbx_seq_one_letter_code
_entity_poly.pdbx_strand_id
1 'polypeptide(L)'
;MRESSLINEAIVVGDARKYLTVLIEPNTPADGQSTEAVAELLRAEVARVNADLSRVEQLKDFRVLPRSLQVEHGERTANGKIKRNAVVRSFAALIDEMYGANDDAAIANHVRSKSN
;
A
#
# COMPACT_ATOMS: atom_id res chain seq x y z
N MET A 1 -4.10 1.76 12.15
CA MET A 1 -4.49 2.30 10.82
C MET A 1 -6.00 2.41 10.60
N ARG A 2 -6.83 1.45 11.03
CA ARG A 2 -8.29 1.49 10.75
C ARG A 2 -9.11 2.50 11.57
N GLU A 3 -8.52 3.17 12.56
CA GLU A 3 -9.21 4.16 13.42
C GLU A 3 -8.83 5.61 13.12
N SER A 4 -8.08 5.83 12.04
CA SER A 4 -7.53 7.14 11.70
C SER A 4 -8.51 7.85 10.78
N SER A 5 -9.12 8.95 11.22
CA SER A 5 -10.09 9.74 10.43
C SER A 5 -9.54 10.27 9.10
N LEU A 6 -8.23 10.13 8.88
CA LEU A 6 -7.47 10.51 7.69
C LEU A 6 -7.41 9.42 6.60
N ILE A 7 -7.79 8.17 6.91
CA ILE A 7 -7.62 7.02 6.01
C ILE A 7 -8.97 6.35 5.82
N ASN A 8 -9.41 6.25 4.56
CA ASN A 8 -10.59 5.47 4.20
C ASN A 8 -10.24 3.97 4.14
N GLU A 9 -9.15 3.64 3.44
CA GLU A 9 -8.65 2.27 3.33
C GLU A 9 -7.12 2.25 3.33
N ALA A 10 -6.53 1.21 3.95
CA ALA A 10 -5.10 0.96 3.91
C ALA A 10 -4.86 -0.50 3.52
N ILE A 11 -4.15 -0.71 2.42
CA ILE A 11 -3.87 -2.02 1.84
C ILE A 11 -2.37 -2.25 1.94
N VAL A 12 -1.95 -3.04 2.92
CA VAL A 12 -0.55 -3.43 3.06
C VAL A 12 -0.16 -4.37 1.91
N VAL A 13 1.04 -4.26 1.37
CA VAL A 13 1.57 -5.13 0.32
C VAL A 13 2.93 -5.61 0.79
N GLY A 14 3.25 -6.87 0.56
CA GLY A 14 4.51 -7.44 1.03
C GLY A 14 4.62 -8.96 0.88
N ASP A 15 3.57 -9.61 0.36
CA ASP A 15 3.61 -11.03 0.07
C ASP A 15 4.72 -11.34 -0.95
N ALA A 16 5.64 -12.23 -0.56
CA ALA A 16 6.86 -12.56 -1.31
C ALA A 16 7.78 -11.36 -1.65
N ARG A 17 7.74 -10.28 -0.84
CA ARG A 17 8.63 -9.12 -0.97
C ARG A 17 9.53 -8.97 0.25
N LYS A 18 10.60 -8.18 0.12
CA LYS A 18 11.66 -7.99 1.14
C LYS A 18 11.21 -7.18 2.36
N TYR A 19 10.16 -6.37 2.21
CA TYR A 19 9.60 -5.51 3.24
C TYR A 19 8.13 -5.24 2.96
N LEU A 20 7.42 -4.75 3.98
CA LEU A 20 6.02 -4.34 3.84
C LEU A 20 5.95 -2.90 3.32
N THR A 21 5.03 -2.66 2.40
CA THR A 21 4.62 -1.35 1.92
C THR A 21 3.11 -1.18 2.10
N VAL A 22 2.57 0.03 1.94
CA VAL A 22 1.12 0.25 2.05
C VAL A 22 0.59 1.18 0.97
N LEU A 23 -0.54 0.80 0.36
CA LEU A 23 -1.36 1.67 -0.46
C LEU A 23 -2.47 2.28 0.40
N ILE A 24 -2.62 3.59 0.34
CA ILE A 24 -3.55 4.34 1.20
C ILE A 24 -4.58 5.06 0.33
N GLU A 25 -5.86 4.81 0.59
CA GLU A 25 -6.96 5.68 0.17
C GLU A 25 -7.18 6.72 1.28
N PRO A 26 -6.78 7.98 1.08
CA PRO A 26 -6.97 9.01 2.09
C PRO A 26 -8.45 9.36 2.22
N ASN A 27 -8.90 9.57 3.44
CA ASN A 27 -10.18 10.22 3.72
C ASN A 27 -9.94 11.74 3.76
N THR A 28 -9.65 12.33 2.62
CA THR A 28 -9.54 13.79 2.52
C THR A 28 -10.93 14.37 2.25
N PRO A 29 -11.38 15.38 3.01
CA PRO A 29 -12.49 16.20 2.54
C PRO A 29 -12.11 16.80 1.18
N ALA A 30 -13.07 16.87 0.27
CA ALA A 30 -12.88 17.27 -1.13
C ALA A 30 -12.37 18.72 -1.35
N ASP A 31 -12.01 19.44 -0.28
CA ASP A 31 -11.75 20.87 -0.27
C ASP A 31 -10.31 21.20 0.19
N GLY A 32 -9.44 21.45 -0.80
CA GLY A 32 -8.38 22.46 -0.68
C GLY A 32 -7.05 22.08 -0.01
N GLN A 33 -6.84 20.86 0.49
CA GLN A 33 -5.51 20.47 0.97
C GLN A 33 -4.57 20.11 -0.18
N SER A 34 -3.38 20.73 -0.19
CA SER A 34 -2.30 20.39 -1.12
C SER A 34 -1.87 18.93 -0.93
N THR A 35 -1.54 18.25 -2.03
CA THR A 35 -1.04 16.86 -2.03
C THR A 35 0.10 16.64 -1.02
N GLU A 36 0.96 17.64 -0.84
CA GLU A 36 2.07 17.59 0.12
C GLU A 36 1.59 17.55 1.57
N ALA A 37 0.60 18.38 1.95
CA ALA A 37 0.06 18.41 3.30
C ALA A 37 -0.61 17.06 3.67
N VAL A 38 -1.35 16.47 2.74
CA VAL A 38 -1.93 15.14 2.92
C VAL A 38 -0.83 14.09 3.09
N ALA A 39 0.21 14.14 2.27
CA ALA A 39 1.35 13.22 2.37
C ALA A 39 2.09 13.35 3.71
N GLU A 40 2.21 14.56 4.27
CA GLU A 40 2.82 14.79 5.59
C GLU A 40 2.00 14.15 6.71
N LEU A 41 0.67 14.34 6.69
CA LEU A 41 -0.24 13.75 7.68
C LEU A 41 -0.21 12.22 7.62
N LEU A 42 -0.20 11.67 6.40
CA LEU A 42 -0.07 10.22 6.20
C LEU A 42 1.29 9.70 6.66
N ARG A 43 2.39 10.42 6.40
CA ARG A 43 3.73 10.08 6.92
C ARG A 43 3.73 9.98 8.43
N ALA A 44 3.16 10.96 9.13
CA ALA A 44 3.07 10.97 10.58
C ALA A 44 2.27 9.77 11.10
N GLU A 45 1.16 9.43 10.43
CA GLU A 45 0.33 8.30 10.82
C GLU A 45 1.02 6.94 10.57
N VAL A 46 1.72 6.79 9.45
CA VAL A 46 2.54 5.59 9.18
C VAL A 46 3.65 5.45 10.21
N ALA A 47 4.33 6.56 10.56
CA ALA A 47 5.38 6.56 11.59
C ALA A 47 4.84 6.15 12.96
N ARG A 48 3.66 6.65 13.34
CA ARG A 48 2.97 6.26 14.58
C ARG A 48 2.69 4.76 14.61
N VAL A 49 2.16 4.21 13.53
CA VAL A 49 1.87 2.76 13.45
C VAL A 49 3.15 1.94 13.49
N ASN A 50 4.21 2.37 12.80
CA ASN A 50 5.51 1.69 12.83
C ASN A 50 6.18 1.68 14.21
N ALA A 51 5.84 2.62 15.10
CA ALA A 51 6.37 2.66 16.46
C ALA A 51 5.86 1.47 17.32
N ASP A 52 4.67 0.96 17.02
CA ASP A 52 4.07 -0.19 17.69
C ASP A 52 4.42 -1.54 17.03
N LEU A 53 5.05 -1.52 15.86
CA LEU A 53 5.38 -2.71 15.07
C LEU A 53 6.83 -3.17 15.29
N SER A 54 7.03 -4.49 15.21
CA SER A 54 8.37 -5.06 15.19
C SER A 54 9.13 -4.62 13.94
N ARG A 55 10.47 -4.58 13.99
CA ARG A 55 11.31 -4.13 12.86
C ARG A 55 11.04 -4.87 11.54
N VAL A 56 10.57 -6.12 11.61
CA VAL A 56 10.25 -6.95 10.43
C VAL A 56 8.85 -6.66 9.88
N GLU A 57 7.95 -6.10 10.69
CA GLU A 57 6.58 -5.72 10.31
C GLU A 57 6.46 -4.23 9.96
N GLN A 58 7.52 -3.45 10.13
CA GLN A 58 7.51 -2.03 9.79
C GLN A 58 7.28 -1.79 8.30
N LEU A 59 6.38 -0.85 8.03
CA LEU A 59 6.09 -0.35 6.69
C LEU A 59 7.25 0.51 6.21
N LYS A 60 7.90 0.07 5.12
CA LYS A 60 9.09 0.72 4.59
C LYS A 60 8.77 1.93 3.72
N ASP A 61 7.66 1.87 3.00
CA ASP A 61 7.20 2.93 2.11
C ASP A 61 5.66 2.91 1.98
N PHE A 62 5.07 4.04 1.58
CA PHE A 62 3.64 4.15 1.29
C PHE A 62 3.38 4.93 0.01
N ARG A 63 2.26 4.65 -0.66
CA ARG A 63 1.74 5.45 -1.77
C ARG A 63 0.26 5.76 -1.56
N VAL A 64 -0.13 6.95 -1.97
CA VAL A 64 -1.54 7.34 -2.06
C VAL A 64 -2.11 6.72 -3.33
N LEU A 65 -3.29 6.09 -3.21
CA LEU A 65 -3.99 5.57 -4.37
C LEU A 65 -4.36 6.72 -5.31
N PRO A 66 -4.04 6.64 -6.61
CA PRO A 66 -4.33 7.71 -7.57
C PRO A 66 -5.83 7.84 -7.85
N ARG A 67 -6.61 6.82 -7.49
CA ARG A 67 -8.08 6.80 -7.55
C ARG A 67 -8.64 5.87 -6.48
N SER A 68 -9.89 6.08 -6.12
CA SER A 68 -10.65 5.16 -5.27
C SER A 68 -10.75 3.76 -5.87
N LEU A 69 -10.95 2.76 -5.00
CA LEU A 69 -11.14 1.37 -5.38
C LEU A 69 -12.52 1.17 -6.01
N GLN A 70 -12.57 0.54 -7.18
CA GLN A 70 -13.78 0.42 -7.98
C GLN A 70 -14.35 -0.99 -7.99
N VAL A 71 -15.68 -1.07 -8.05
CA VAL A 71 -16.39 -2.34 -8.20
C VAL A 71 -16.20 -2.94 -9.59
N GLU A 72 -16.13 -2.08 -10.62
CA GLU A 72 -15.94 -2.46 -12.02
C GLU A 72 -14.61 -3.19 -12.26
N HIS A 73 -13.54 -2.74 -11.60
CA HIS A 73 -12.24 -3.42 -11.63
C HIS A 73 -12.15 -4.61 -10.66
N GLY A 74 -13.21 -4.90 -9.90
CA GLY A 74 -13.26 -5.98 -8.92
C GLY A 74 -12.35 -5.75 -7.70
N GLU A 75 -11.88 -4.53 -7.48
CA GLU A 75 -11.03 -4.14 -6.34
C GLU A 75 -11.81 -4.07 -5.04
N ARG A 76 -13.09 -3.71 -5.16
CA ARG A 76 -14.09 -3.68 -4.10
C ARG A 76 -15.34 -4.42 -4.58
N THR A 77 -16.05 -5.09 -3.70
CA THR A 77 -17.35 -5.69 -4.02
C THR A 77 -18.48 -4.67 -3.82
N ALA A 78 -19.67 -4.96 -4.36
CA ALA A 78 -20.85 -4.11 -4.15
C ALA A 78 -21.21 -3.88 -2.67
N ASN A 79 -20.82 -4.81 -1.78
CA ASN A 79 -20.99 -4.67 -0.33
C ASN A 79 -19.78 -4.04 0.40
N GLY A 80 -18.82 -3.45 -0.33
CA GLY A 80 -17.69 -2.72 0.25
C GLY A 80 -16.46 -3.55 0.60
N LYS A 81 -16.47 -4.88 0.43
CA LYS A 81 -15.31 -5.74 0.72
C LYS A 81 -14.20 -5.52 -0.30
N ILE A 82 -13.00 -5.21 0.18
CA ILE A 82 -11.80 -5.09 -0.65
C ILE A 82 -11.24 -6.46 -1.05
N LYS A 83 -10.89 -6.62 -2.32
CA LYS A 83 -10.20 -7.79 -2.86
C LYS A 83 -8.73 -7.47 -3.11
N ARG A 84 -7.88 -7.74 -2.11
CA ARG A 84 -6.44 -7.43 -2.14
C ARG A 84 -5.73 -7.88 -3.42
N ASN A 85 -5.99 -9.10 -3.88
CA ASN A 85 -5.37 -9.62 -5.10
C ASN A 85 -5.76 -8.83 -6.36
N ALA A 86 -6.98 -8.28 -6.42
CA ALA A 86 -7.40 -7.41 -7.51
C ALA A 86 -6.72 -6.04 -7.41
N VAL A 87 -6.67 -5.45 -6.21
CA VAL A 87 -5.95 -4.19 -5.94
C VAL A 87 -4.48 -4.30 -6.36
N VAL A 88 -3.79 -5.36 -5.92
CA VAL A 88 -2.37 -5.56 -6.27
C VAL A 88 -2.17 -5.66 -7.78
N ARG A 89 -3.08 -6.31 -8.51
CA ARG A 89 -3.00 -6.37 -9.99
C ARG A 89 -3.28 -5.02 -10.64
N SER A 90 -4.30 -4.30 -10.19
CA SER A 90 -4.67 -2.99 -10.75
C SER A 90 -3.59 -1.93 -10.54
N PHE A 91 -2.88 -1.99 -9.41
CA PHE A 91 -1.86 -1.02 -9.03
C PHE A 91 -0.45 -1.63 -9.06
N ALA A 92 -0.22 -2.69 -9.84
CA ALA A 92 1.05 -3.41 -9.89
C ALA A 92 2.23 -2.47 -10.21
N ALA A 93 2.09 -1.62 -11.23
CA ALA A 93 3.13 -0.64 -11.59
C ALA A 93 3.47 0.31 -10.44
N LEU A 94 2.45 0.83 -9.73
CA LEU A 94 2.64 1.71 -8.58
C LEU A 94 3.35 0.98 -7.43
N ILE A 95 2.99 -0.29 -7.20
CA ILE A 95 3.64 -1.13 -6.18
C ILE A 95 5.09 -1.39 -6.57
N ASP A 96 5.36 -1.76 -7.81
CA ASP A 96 6.70 -2.08 -8.30
C ASP A 96 7.63 -0.85 -8.21
N GLU A 97 7.14 0.36 -8.46
CA GLU A 97 7.87 1.61 -8.20
C GLU A 97 8.30 1.78 -6.74
N MET A 98 7.55 1.25 -5.77
CA MET A 98 7.91 1.30 -4.35
C MET A 98 9.06 0.36 -4.01
N TYR A 99 9.25 -0.71 -4.78
CA TYR A 99 10.35 -1.67 -4.58
C TYR A 99 11.57 -1.32 -5.44
N GLY A 100 11.37 -0.63 -6.57
CA GLY A 100 12.43 -0.20 -7.47
C GLY A 100 13.10 -1.37 -8.22
N ALA A 101 13.73 -1.06 -9.36
CA ALA A 101 14.33 -2.06 -10.26
C ALA A 101 15.44 -2.93 -9.61
N ASN A 102 16.02 -2.49 -8.48
CA ASN A 102 17.07 -3.23 -7.77
C ASN A 102 16.53 -4.32 -6.82
N ASP A 103 15.25 -4.28 -6.40
CA ASP A 103 14.68 -5.32 -5.55
C ASP A 103 14.04 -6.47 -6.36
N ASP A 104 13.67 -6.26 -7.63
CA ASP A 104 13.23 -7.33 -8.55
C ASP A 104 14.28 -8.44 -8.74
N ALA A 105 15.57 -8.07 -8.73
CA ALA A 105 16.67 -9.01 -8.83
C ALA A 105 16.74 -9.99 -7.63
N ALA A 106 16.28 -9.57 -6.45
CA ALA A 106 16.24 -10.43 -5.26
C ALA A 106 15.10 -11.46 -5.32
N ILE A 107 13.98 -11.12 -5.96
CA ILE A 107 12.81 -12.00 -6.13
C ILE A 107 13.06 -13.01 -7.25
N ALA A 108 13.64 -12.56 -8.37
CA ALA A 108 13.99 -13.44 -9.50
C ALA A 108 14.97 -14.56 -9.07
N ASN A 109 15.88 -14.27 -8.13
CA ASN A 109 16.79 -15.26 -7.56
C ASN A 109 16.12 -16.19 -6.54
N HIS A 110 15.12 -15.73 -5.78
CA HIS A 110 14.42 -16.58 -4.81
C HIS A 110 13.45 -17.58 -5.47
N VAL A 111 12.76 -17.18 -6.56
CA VAL A 111 11.88 -18.07 -7.33
C VAL A 111 12.67 -19.19 -8.02
N ARG A 112 13.91 -18.93 -8.45
CA ARG A 112 14.81 -19.96 -9.03
C ARG A 112 15.29 -21.01 -8.03
N SER A 113 15.27 -20.73 -6.73
CA SER A 113 15.79 -21.64 -5.70
C SER A 113 14.77 -22.65 -5.16
N LYS A 114 13.48 -22.56 -5.52
CA LYS A 114 12.44 -23.52 -5.08
C LYS A 114 12.08 -24.60 -6.11
N SER A 115 12.84 -24.68 -7.20
CA SER A 115 12.75 -25.78 -8.16
C SER A 115 14.05 -26.59 -8.16
N ASN A 116 14.32 -27.29 -7.05
CA ASN A 116 15.20 -28.46 -7.04
C ASN A 116 14.84 -29.39 -5.89
#